data_AF-A0A212BZX2-F1
#
_entry.id   AF-A0A212BZX2-F1
#
_cell.length_a   1.000
_cell.length_b   1.000
_cell.length_c   1.000
_cell.angle_alpha   90.00
_cell.angle_beta   90.00
_cell.angle_gamma   90.00
#
_symmetry.space_group_name_H-M   'P 1'
#
loop_
_entity.id
_entity.type
_entity.pdbx_description
1 polymer ?
#
loop_
_entity_poly.entity_id
_entity_poly.type
_entity_poly.pdbx_seq_one_letter_code
_entity_poly.pdbx_strand_id
1 'polypeptide(L)'
;MRPWEPWETKFSCLSFGQPYVGITLNSVKTLETWWRPVLCGHWHCTLAVHITQWDWENSAWWEMLEQRLGMISSQIQALLQDWDKFGSRLIAGQ
;
A
#
# COMPACT_ATOMS: atom_id res chain seq x y z
N MET A 1 9.95 -13.02 -33.60
CA MET A 1 9.02 -12.72 -32.49
C MET A 1 7.62 -13.07 -32.94
N ARG A 2 6.85 -13.86 -32.16
CA ARG A 2 5.50 -14.32 -32.57
C ARG A 2 4.41 -13.46 -31.92
N PRO A 3 3.33 -13.08 -32.64
CA PRO A 3 2.28 -12.18 -32.14
C PRO A 3 1.36 -12.68 -31.01
N TRP A 4 1.55 -13.91 -30.52
CA TRP A 4 0.54 -14.63 -29.72
C TRP A 4 1.01 -15.02 -28.31
N GLU A 5 2.22 -14.65 -27.92
CA GLU A 5 2.73 -14.90 -26.57
C GLU A 5 2.17 -13.84 -25.62
N PRO A 6 1.57 -14.20 -24.46
CA PRO A 6 1.15 -13.22 -23.46
C PRO A 6 2.36 -12.37 -23.06
N TRP A 7 2.17 -11.06 -23.00
CA TRP A 7 3.20 -10.15 -22.52
C TRP A 7 3.34 -10.34 -21.00
N GLU A 8 4.32 -11.11 -20.55
CA GLU A 8 4.64 -11.16 -19.12
C GLU A 8 5.39 -9.88 -18.72
N THR A 9 4.70 -8.98 -18.01
CA THR A 9 5.37 -7.80 -17.42
C THR A 9 5.94 -8.15 -16.06
N LYS A 10 7.24 -7.90 -15.89
CA LYS A 10 7.93 -8.07 -14.61
C LYS A 10 8.01 -6.74 -13.89
N PHE A 11 7.48 -6.68 -12.67
CA PHE A 11 7.59 -5.54 -11.78
C PHE A 11 8.46 -5.88 -10.58
N SER A 12 9.23 -4.89 -10.10
CA SER A 12 9.76 -4.95 -8.74
C SER A 12 8.60 -4.77 -7.75
N CYS A 13 8.64 -5.46 -6.62
CA CYS A 13 7.54 -5.52 -5.67
C CYS A 13 8.00 -5.19 -4.24
N LEU A 14 7.19 -4.43 -3.50
CA LEU A 14 7.40 -4.10 -2.10
C LEU A 14 6.25 -4.58 -1.24
N SER A 15 6.58 -5.06 -0.05
CA SER A 15 5.63 -5.62 0.90
C SER A 15 5.21 -4.60 1.95
N PHE A 16 3.90 -4.49 2.19
CA PHE A 16 3.30 -3.58 3.16
C PHE A 16 2.34 -4.33 4.09
N GLY A 17 2.40 -4.00 5.38
CA GLY A 17 1.45 -4.51 6.38
C GLY A 17 0.14 -3.75 6.38
N GLN A 18 -0.92 -4.37 6.90
CA GLN A 18 -2.16 -3.67 7.21
C GLN A 18 -1.95 -2.80 8.47
N PRO A 19 -2.56 -1.59 8.54
CA PRO A 19 -3.43 -0.96 7.55
C PRO A 19 -2.71 -0.02 6.58
N TYR A 20 -1.38 0.09 6.65
CA TYR A 20 -0.58 1.02 5.84
C TYR A 20 -0.81 0.86 4.34
N VAL A 21 -0.96 -0.37 3.86
CA VAL A 21 -1.23 -0.62 2.45
C VAL A 21 -2.52 0.04 1.96
N GLY A 22 -3.58 0.03 2.78
CA GLY A 22 -4.84 0.69 2.45
C GLY A 22 -4.71 2.21 2.50
N ILE A 23 -3.87 2.75 3.36
CA ILE A 23 -3.58 4.19 3.44
C ILE A 23 -2.76 4.65 2.22
N THR A 24 -1.74 3.88 1.81
CA THR A 24 -0.91 4.18 0.63
C THR A 24 -1.73 4.07 -0.66
N LEU A 25 -2.49 2.99 -0.84
CA LEU A 25 -3.21 2.74 -2.09
C LEU A 25 -4.50 3.56 -2.23
N ASN A 26 -5.07 4.09 -1.13
CA ASN A 26 -6.10 5.13 -1.18
C ASN A 26 -5.52 6.54 -1.37
N SER A 27 -4.25 6.68 -1.74
CA SER A 27 -3.56 7.97 -1.93
C SER A 27 -3.55 8.88 -0.69
N VAL A 28 -3.82 8.33 0.50
CA VAL A 28 -3.78 9.08 1.77
C VAL A 28 -2.34 9.26 2.24
N LYS A 29 -1.49 8.25 2.02
CA LYS A 29 -0.04 8.34 2.22
C LYS A 29 0.66 8.54 0.88
N THR A 30 1.19 9.74 0.68
CA THR A 30 1.93 10.14 -0.54
C THR A 30 3.45 10.09 -0.37
N LEU A 31 3.93 9.92 0.87
CA LEU A 31 5.35 9.84 1.21
C LEU A 31 5.65 8.52 1.91
N GLU A 32 6.44 7.67 1.25
CA GLU A 32 6.92 6.40 1.81
C GLU A 32 8.19 6.59 2.65
N THR A 33 8.25 5.89 3.78
CA THR A 33 9.31 6.04 4.79
C THR A 33 9.88 4.69 5.16
N TRP A 34 11.18 4.50 4.96
CA TRP A 34 11.88 3.23 5.20
C TRP A 34 13.19 3.46 5.97
N TRP A 35 13.58 2.49 6.79
CA TRP A 35 14.86 2.52 7.54
C TRP A 35 16.10 2.47 6.63
N ARG A 36 15.93 2.00 5.39
CA ARG A 36 16.98 1.91 4.37
C ARG A 36 16.48 2.55 3.09
N PRO A 37 17.37 3.05 2.21
CA PRO A 37 17.00 3.66 0.92
C PRO A 37 16.59 2.61 -0.13
N VAL A 38 15.63 1.74 0.20
CA VAL A 38 15.23 0.60 -0.66
C VAL A 38 14.59 1.08 -1.97
N LEU A 39 13.96 2.26 -1.96
CA LEU A 39 13.30 2.86 -3.12
C LEU A 39 14.23 3.66 -4.03
N CYS A 40 15.48 3.93 -3.62
CA CYS A 40 16.38 4.77 -4.42
C CYS A 40 16.72 4.16 -5.79
N GLY A 41 16.75 2.83 -5.89
CA GLY A 41 16.99 2.12 -7.15
C GLY A 41 15.77 2.06 -8.08
N HIS A 42 14.61 2.54 -7.63
CA HIS A 42 13.33 2.45 -8.35
C HIS A 42 12.75 3.84 -8.67
N TRP A 43 13.61 4.85 -8.71
CA TRP A 43 13.23 6.20 -9.09
C TRP A 43 12.66 6.22 -10.53
N HIS A 44 11.49 6.85 -10.70
CA HIS A 44 10.70 6.85 -11.94
C HIS A 44 10.26 5.45 -12.44
N CYS A 45 10.20 4.44 -11.57
CA CYS A 45 9.64 3.12 -11.91
C CYS A 45 8.26 2.90 -11.29
N THR A 46 7.44 2.08 -11.95
CA THR A 46 6.22 1.52 -11.34
C THR A 46 6.59 0.29 -10.52
N LEU A 47 6.04 0.21 -9.31
CA LEU A 47 6.25 -0.90 -8.38
C LEU A 47 4.94 -1.60 -8.10
N ALA A 48 5.01 -2.92 -7.96
CA ALA A 48 3.94 -3.73 -7.41
C ALA A 48 3.91 -3.60 -5.89
N VAL A 49 2.71 -3.61 -5.30
CA VAL A 49 2.52 -3.61 -3.84
C VAL A 49 2.01 -4.97 -3.41
N HIS A 50 2.73 -5.65 -2.51
CA HIS A 50 2.33 -6.92 -1.92
C HIS A 50 1.79 -6.69 -0.49
N ILE A 51 0.62 -7.25 -0.19
CA ILE A 51 -0.01 -7.13 1.12
C ILE A 51 0.47 -8.26 2.03
N THR A 52 1.17 -7.93 3.11
CA THR A 52 1.55 -8.89 4.13
C THR A 52 0.49 -9.00 5.22
N GLN A 53 0.37 -10.20 5.79
CA GLN A 53 -0.51 -10.50 6.93
C GLN A 53 -0.06 -9.85 8.25
N TRP A 54 1.07 -9.15 8.27
CA TRP A 54 1.56 -8.51 9.49
C TRP A 54 0.77 -7.23 9.75
N ASP A 55 -0.05 -7.25 10.80
CA ASP A 55 -0.72 -6.05 11.32
C ASP A 55 0.28 -5.19 12.07
N TRP A 56 0.34 -3.91 11.70
CA TRP A 56 1.17 -2.96 12.43
C TRP A 56 0.62 -2.77 13.85
N GLU A 57 1.39 -3.19 14.87
CA GLU A 57 0.94 -3.26 16.26
C GLU A 57 0.61 -1.90 16.92
N ASN A 58 1.07 -0.79 16.36
CA ASN A 58 0.91 0.53 16.97
C ASN A 58 -0.26 1.33 16.37
N SER A 59 -1.13 1.89 17.22
CA SER A 59 -2.24 2.78 16.88
C SER A 59 -1.85 4.18 16.41
N ALA A 60 -0.56 4.53 16.36
CA ALA A 60 -0.09 5.85 15.93
C ALA A 60 -0.58 6.28 14.52
N TRP A 61 -0.87 5.32 13.62
CA TRP A 61 -1.45 5.63 12.33
C TRP A 61 -2.89 6.15 12.45
N TRP A 62 -3.66 5.65 13.42
CA TRP A 62 -5.04 6.10 13.66
C TRP A 62 -5.06 7.56 14.13
N GLU A 63 -4.24 7.88 15.13
CA GLU A 63 -4.09 9.25 15.63
C GLU A 63 -3.59 10.20 14.54
N MET A 64 -2.69 9.74 13.66
CA MET A 64 -2.24 10.55 12.53
C MET A 64 -3.40 10.86 11.56
N LEU A 65 -4.23 9.88 11.21
CA LEU A 65 -5.38 10.09 10.33
C LEU A 65 -6.41 11.03 10.96
N GLU A 66 -6.68 10.86 12.25
CA GLU A 66 -7.66 11.69 12.96
C GLU A 66 -7.13 13.11 13.20
N GLN A 67 -5.95 13.26 13.78
CA GLN A 67 -5.42 14.55 14.25
C GLN A 67 -4.77 15.36 13.13
N ARG A 68 -4.11 14.73 12.15
CA ARG A 68 -3.41 15.47 11.08
C ARG A 68 -4.22 15.57 9.80
N LEU A 69 -4.99 14.55 9.46
CA LEU A 69 -5.83 14.55 8.26
C LEU A 69 -7.29 14.92 8.55
N GLY A 70 -7.66 15.08 9.82
CA GLY A 70 -9.02 15.50 10.22
C GLY A 70 -10.09 14.46 9.90
N MET A 71 -9.70 13.19 9.70
CA MET A 71 -10.64 12.13 9.39
C MET A 71 -11.42 11.74 10.64
N ILE A 72 -12.74 11.69 10.53
CA ILE A 72 -13.58 11.16 11.62
C ILE A 72 -13.56 9.63 11.61
N SER A 73 -13.83 9.00 12.76
CA SER A 73 -13.72 7.55 12.92
C SER A 73 -14.49 6.74 11.86
N SER A 74 -15.65 7.22 11.42
CA SER A 74 -16.44 6.57 10.36
C SER A 74 -15.76 6.61 8.99
N GLN A 75 -15.02 7.67 8.66
CA GLN A 75 -14.23 7.77 7.43
C GLN A 75 -13.02 6.83 7.48
N ILE A 76 -12.34 6.76 8.62
CA ILE A 76 -11.22 5.83 8.82
C ILE A 76 -11.71 4.39 8.68
N GLN A 77 -12.84 4.07 9.29
CA GLN A 77 -13.44 2.74 9.21
C GLN A 77 -13.90 2.39 7.79
N ALA A 78 -14.45 3.35 7.04
CA ALA A 78 -14.78 3.16 5.63
C ALA A 78 -13.53 2.89 4.77
N LEU A 79 -12.41 3.59 5.04
CA LEU A 79 -11.14 3.37 4.36
C LEU A 79 -10.57 1.97 4.63
N LEU A 80 -10.68 1.49 5.86
CA LEU A 80 -10.29 0.13 6.22
C LEU A 80 -11.18 -0.91 5.56
N GLN A 81 -12.50 -0.71 5.55
CA GLN A 81 -13.45 -1.63 4.91
C GLN A 81 -13.28 -1.70 3.40
N ASP A 82 -13.02 -0.57 2.74
CA ASP A 82 -12.75 -0.57 1.30
C ASP A 82 -11.50 -1.40 0.97
N TRP A 83 -10.54 -1.48 1.89
CA TRP A 83 -9.33 -2.26 1.69
C TRP A 83 -9.47 -3.74 2.10
N ASP A 84 -10.28 -4.03 3.12
CA ASP A 84 -10.45 -5.40 3.65
C ASP A 84 -10.97 -6.38 2.59
N LYS A 85 -11.66 -5.87 1.54
CA LYS A 85 -12.13 -6.65 0.39
C LYS A 85 -11.00 -7.34 -0.40
N PHE A 86 -9.76 -6.84 -0.30
CA PHE A 86 -8.59 -7.42 -0.96
C PHE A 86 -7.90 -8.50 -0.11
N GLY A 87 -8.21 -8.61 1.18
CA GLY A 87 -7.55 -9.55 2.07
C GLY A 87 -6.02 -9.41 2.14
N SER A 88 -5.34 -10.48 2.54
CA SER A 88 -3.88 -10.57 2.66
C SER A 88 -3.28 -11.50 1.60
N ARG A 89 -1.97 -11.33 1.29
CA ARG A 89 -1.19 -12.15 0.34
C ARG A 89 -1.54 -11.95 -1.14
N LEU A 90 -1.95 -10.74 -1.52
CA LEU A 90 -2.17 -10.35 -2.90
C LEU A 90 -1.16 -9.31 -3.36
N ILE A 91 -0.96 -9.23 -4.68
CA ILE A 91 -0.34 -8.08 -5.32
C ILE A 91 -1.46 -7.13 -5.72
N ALA A 92 -1.42 -5.92 -5.17
CA ALA A 92 -2.32 -4.82 -5.51
C ALA A 92 -1.53 -3.70 -6.19
N GLY A 93 -2.23 -2.90 -6.98
CA GLY A 93 -1.72 -1.73 -7.66
C GLY A 93 -2.89 -0.86 -8.12
N GLN A 94 -2.61 0.42 -8.38
CA GLN A 94 -3.56 1.38 -8.95
C GLN A 94 -3.28 1.57 -10.44
#